data_AF-A0A2V7U2L6-F1
#
_entry.id   AF-A0A2V7U2L6-F1
#
_cell.length_a   1.000
_cell.length_b   1.000
_cell.length_c   1.000
_cell.angle_alpha   90.00
_cell.angle_beta   90.00
_cell.angle_gamma   90.00
#
_symmetry.space_group_name_H-M   'P 1'
#
loop_
_entity.id
_entity.type
_entity.pdbx_description
1 polymer ?
#
loop_
_entity_poly.entity_id
_entity_poly.type
_entity_poly.pdbx_seq_one_letter_code
_entity_poly.pdbx_strand_id
1 'polypeptide(L)'
;MEIAALDAGGVRLATGQSFASAALAERLRAGDSHAVVAVAATAGSEAEAEYKRHWTEGRPDEGFFVERFAVGVTEQLVRYASVWACRAAETAGETALFHASPGCGTWPMEEQARLMSVLAGDGQSSVGPVRMWPTGALSPAPSVLALVALTRRQVAPTPADGCRSCDLTPCAFRRAPYRKTA
;
A
#
# COMPACT_ATOMS: atom_id res chain seq x y z
N MET A 1 -0.23 -12.77 -7.38
CA MET A 1 -0.62 -12.47 -8.77
C MET A 1 0.65 -12.24 -9.57
N GLU A 2 0.87 -12.99 -10.64
CA GLU A 2 2.08 -12.85 -11.47
C GLU A 2 2.10 -11.51 -12.23
N ILE A 3 3.30 -10.96 -12.39
CA ILE A 3 3.57 -9.81 -13.24
C ILE A 3 3.80 -10.33 -14.66
N ALA A 4 2.95 -9.92 -15.60
CA ALA A 4 3.06 -10.31 -17.00
C ALA A 4 4.01 -9.40 -17.79
N ALA A 5 4.06 -8.10 -17.46
CA ALA A 5 4.98 -7.16 -18.09
C ALA A 5 5.28 -5.96 -17.19
N LEU A 6 6.50 -5.45 -17.31
CA LEU A 6 6.96 -4.18 -16.75
C LEU A 6 7.51 -3.35 -17.90
N ASP A 7 6.89 -2.22 -18.20
CA ASP A 7 7.40 -1.26 -19.17
C ASP A 7 7.78 0.06 -18.48
N ALA A 8 8.19 1.07 -19.26
CA ALA A 8 8.59 2.36 -18.71
C ALA A 8 7.42 3.12 -18.07
N GLY A 9 6.19 2.89 -18.54
CA GLY A 9 4.98 3.62 -18.12
C GLY A 9 4.12 2.88 -17.10
N GLY A 10 4.32 1.58 -16.90
CA GLY A 10 3.44 0.83 -16.02
C GLY A 10 3.73 -0.66 -15.87
N VAL A 11 2.75 -1.32 -15.25
CA VAL A 11 2.77 -2.71 -14.83
C VAL A 11 1.53 -3.39 -15.37
N ARG A 12 1.68 -4.59 -15.95
CA ARG A 12 0.57 -5.46 -16.33
C ARG A 12 0.64 -6.76 -15.55
N LEU A 13 -0.46 -7.12 -14.88
CA LEU A 13 -0.60 -8.39 -14.18
C LEU A 13 -1.07 -9.47 -15.16
N ALA A 14 -0.74 -10.73 -14.87
CA ALA A 14 -1.20 -11.89 -15.65
C ALA A 14 -2.73 -12.06 -15.64
N THR A 15 -3.39 -11.47 -14.66
CA THR A 15 -4.86 -11.41 -14.54
C THR A 15 -5.50 -10.38 -15.51
N GLY A 16 -4.70 -9.62 -16.25
CA GLY A 16 -5.15 -8.66 -17.26
C GLY A 16 -5.22 -7.21 -16.78
N GLN A 17 -5.29 -6.97 -15.46
CA GLN A 17 -5.24 -5.61 -14.91
C GLN A 17 -3.88 -4.97 -15.16
N SER A 18 -3.89 -3.64 -15.34
CA SER A 18 -2.70 -2.84 -15.54
C SER A 18 -2.76 -1.57 -14.70
N PHE A 19 -1.58 -1.12 -14.28
CA PHE A 19 -1.39 0.14 -13.56
C PHE A 19 -0.47 1.06 -14.35
N ALA A 20 -0.90 2.28 -14.63
CA ALA A 20 -0.09 3.31 -15.29
C ALA A 20 0.77 4.06 -14.25
N SER A 21 1.84 3.40 -13.78
CA SER A 21 2.76 3.96 -12.79
C SER A 21 4.20 3.58 -13.10
N ALA A 22 4.97 4.56 -13.58
CA ALA A 22 6.40 4.41 -13.83
C ALA A 22 7.18 4.09 -12.53
N ALA A 23 6.83 4.73 -11.41
CA ALA A 23 7.47 4.44 -10.12
C ALA A 23 7.17 3.03 -9.62
N LEU A 24 5.93 2.54 -9.77
CA LEU A 24 5.63 1.16 -9.43
C LEU A 24 6.42 0.20 -10.31
N ALA A 25 6.45 0.42 -11.62
CA ALA A 25 7.20 -0.42 -12.55
C ALA A 25 8.70 -0.44 -12.24
N GLU A 26 9.29 0.72 -11.96
CA GLU A 26 10.69 0.86 -11.56
C GLU A 26 10.99 0.15 -10.24
N ARG A 27 10.14 0.32 -9.23
CA ARG A 27 10.27 -0.38 -7.95
C ARG A 27 10.21 -1.90 -8.12
N LEU A 28 9.28 -2.41 -8.93
CA LEU A 28 9.17 -3.84 -9.21
C LEU A 28 10.40 -4.36 -9.97
N ARG A 29 10.91 -3.60 -10.96
CA ARG A 29 12.15 -3.91 -11.70
C ARG A 29 13.37 -3.94 -10.79
N ALA A 30 13.59 -2.90 -9.96
CA ALA A 30 14.69 -2.86 -8.99
C ALA A 30 14.60 -3.98 -7.94
N GLY A 31 13.36 -4.36 -7.61
CA GLY A 31 13.03 -5.48 -6.75
C GLY A 31 13.29 -6.86 -7.38
N ASP A 32 13.53 -6.96 -8.69
CA ASP A 32 13.48 -8.23 -9.43
C ASP A 32 12.22 -9.02 -9.07
N SER A 33 11.09 -8.30 -9.10
CA SER A 33 9.81 -8.80 -8.63
C SER A 33 9.13 -9.58 -9.76
N HIS A 34 8.62 -10.76 -9.45
CA HIS A 34 7.91 -11.60 -10.42
C HIS A 34 6.40 -11.64 -10.14
N ALA A 35 5.98 -11.32 -8.91
CA ALA A 35 4.59 -11.31 -8.51
C ALA A 35 4.30 -10.17 -7.53
N VAL A 36 3.01 -9.92 -7.33
CA VAL A 36 2.50 -9.01 -6.29
C VAL A 36 1.34 -9.63 -5.53
N VAL A 37 1.16 -9.20 -4.29
CA VAL A 37 0.00 -9.49 -3.43
C VAL A 37 -0.71 -8.17 -3.16
N ALA A 38 -2.02 -8.11 -3.44
CA ALA A 38 -2.83 -6.95 -3.09
C ALA A 38 -3.32 -7.07 -1.64
N VAL A 39 -3.34 -5.93 -0.94
CA VAL A 39 -3.74 -5.82 0.46
C VAL A 39 -4.74 -4.69 0.60
N ALA A 40 -5.82 -4.94 1.34
CA ALA A 40 -6.68 -3.92 1.92
C ALA A 40 -6.56 -4.01 3.45
N ALA A 41 -6.31 -2.88 4.11
CA ALA A 41 -6.20 -2.80 5.56
C ALA A 41 -6.95 -1.58 6.09
N THR A 42 -7.50 -1.70 7.29
CA THR A 42 -8.17 -0.59 7.99
C THR A 42 -8.07 -0.76 9.50
N ALA A 43 -8.00 0.34 10.23
CA ALA A 43 -8.14 0.36 11.69
C ALA A 43 -9.61 0.18 12.15
N GLY A 44 -10.56 0.11 11.21
CA GLY A 44 -11.98 -0.13 11.50
C GLY A 44 -12.79 1.15 11.62
N SER A 45 -14.11 0.98 11.55
CA SER A 45 -15.09 2.07 11.63
C SER A 45 -15.19 2.68 13.03
N GLU A 46 -14.82 1.91 14.05
CA GLU A 46 -14.84 2.26 15.45
C GLU A 46 -13.83 3.37 15.74
N ALA A 47 -12.63 3.27 15.15
CA ALA A 47 -11.61 4.32 15.24
C ALA A 47 -12.10 5.63 14.60
N GLU A 48 -12.82 5.54 13.48
CA GLU A 48 -13.40 6.70 12.81
C GLU A 48 -14.52 7.36 13.60
N ALA A 49 -15.42 6.55 14.15
CA ALA A 49 -16.48 7.02 15.02
C ALA A 49 -15.89 7.74 16.25
N GLU A 50 -14.83 7.19 16.84
CA GLU A 50 -14.24 7.73 18.06
C GLU A 50 -13.57 9.08 17.83
N TYR A 51 -12.73 9.25 16.81
CA TYR A 51 -12.13 10.57 16.59
C TYR A 51 -13.20 11.60 16.22
N LYS A 52 -14.20 11.25 15.40
CA LYS A 52 -15.32 12.16 15.05
C LYS A 52 -16.13 12.56 16.28
N ARG A 53 -16.28 11.68 17.26
CA ARG A 53 -16.95 11.97 18.54
C ARG A 53 -16.19 13.06 19.30
N HIS A 54 -14.86 12.93 19.45
CA HIS A 54 -14.03 13.95 20.08
C HIS A 54 -14.10 15.31 19.38
N TRP A 55 -14.06 15.33 18.04
CA TRP A 55 -14.25 16.56 17.25
C TRP A 55 -15.59 17.23 17.53
N THR A 56 -16.68 16.45 17.59
CA THR A 56 -18.04 16.95 17.82
C THR A 56 -18.22 17.49 19.25
N GLU A 57 -17.52 16.90 20.23
CA GLU A 57 -17.55 17.30 21.63
C GLU A 57 -16.60 18.46 21.96
N GLY A 58 -15.97 19.08 20.95
CA GLY A 58 -15.06 20.21 21.16
C GLY A 58 -13.69 19.83 21.72
N ARG A 59 -13.26 18.58 21.53
CA ARG A 59 -11.94 18.05 21.95
C ARG A 59 -11.07 17.64 20.74
N PRO A 60 -10.73 18.59 19.85
CA PRO A 60 -10.08 18.28 18.59
C PRO A 60 -8.65 17.73 18.75
N ASP A 61 -7.98 18.04 19.86
CA ASP A 61 -6.68 17.50 20.23
C ASP A 61 -6.74 15.98 20.49
N GLU A 62 -7.69 15.55 21.32
CA GLU A 62 -7.94 14.12 21.56
C GLU A 62 -8.35 13.41 20.26
N GLY A 63 -9.24 14.02 19.48
CA GLY A 63 -9.65 13.50 18.17
C GLY A 63 -8.47 13.32 17.21
N PHE A 64 -7.58 14.32 17.14
CA PHE A 64 -6.36 14.23 16.34
C PHE A 64 -5.45 13.08 16.78
N PHE A 65 -5.24 12.88 18.09
CA PHE A 65 -4.42 11.76 18.57
C PHE A 65 -5.02 10.40 18.23
N VAL A 66 -6.34 10.24 18.38
CA VAL A 66 -7.05 8.99 18.00
C VAL A 66 -6.92 8.74 16.50
N GLU A 67 -7.14 9.75 15.66
CA GLU A 67 -7.00 9.65 14.21
C GLU A 67 -5.58 9.24 13.81
N ARG A 68 -4.56 9.91 14.37
CA ARG A 68 -3.15 9.59 14.09
C ARG A 68 -2.76 8.19 14.57
N PHE A 69 -3.27 7.77 15.71
CA PHE A 69 -3.07 6.41 16.21
C PHE A 69 -3.70 5.38 15.26
N ALA A 70 -4.93 5.63 14.78
CA ALA A 70 -5.62 4.77 13.82
C ALA A 70 -4.83 4.63 12.51
N VAL A 71 -4.28 5.72 11.97
CA VAL A 71 -3.38 5.68 10.80
C VAL A 71 -2.15 4.81 11.09
N GLY A 72 -1.53 4.98 12.25
CA GLY A 72 -0.39 4.16 12.67
C GLY A 72 -0.71 2.66 12.78
N VAL A 73 -1.91 2.32 13.27
CA VAL A 73 -2.41 0.94 13.31
C VAL A 73 -2.59 0.39 11.90
N THR A 74 -3.21 1.14 10.99
CA THR A 74 -3.40 0.71 9.59
C THR A 74 -2.06 0.40 8.91
N GLU A 75 -1.04 1.24 9.09
CA GLU A 75 0.31 0.97 8.57
C GLU A 75 0.95 -0.29 9.17
N GLN A 76 0.76 -0.54 10.47
CA GLN A 76 1.21 -1.81 11.08
C GLN A 76 0.46 -3.02 10.53
N LEU A 77 -0.84 -2.91 10.23
CA LEU A 77 -1.60 -4.00 9.61
C LEU A 77 -1.07 -4.31 8.20
N VAL A 78 -0.75 -3.30 7.39
CA VAL A 78 -0.11 -3.52 6.07
C VAL A 78 1.26 -4.18 6.23
N ARG A 79 2.04 -3.77 7.24
CA ARG A 79 3.32 -4.42 7.55
C ARG A 79 3.12 -5.89 7.95
N TYR A 80 2.13 -6.19 8.80
CA TYR A 80 1.82 -7.56 9.16
C TYR A 80 1.36 -8.39 7.95
N ALA A 81 0.50 -7.84 7.10
CA ALA A 81 0.10 -8.49 5.85
C ALA A 81 1.32 -8.81 4.96
N SER A 82 2.30 -7.90 4.91
CA SER A 82 3.55 -8.11 4.18
C SER A 82 4.39 -9.26 4.78
N VAL A 83 4.44 -9.37 6.11
CA VAL A 83 5.11 -10.48 6.81
C VAL A 83 4.40 -11.80 6.55
N TRP A 84 3.06 -11.81 6.57
CA TRP A 84 2.27 -12.99 6.23
C TRP A 84 2.49 -13.43 4.79
N ALA A 85 2.50 -12.48 3.84
CA ALA A 85 2.85 -12.75 2.45
C ALA A 85 4.26 -13.36 2.34
N CYS A 86 5.25 -12.82 3.08
CA CYS A 86 6.60 -13.36 3.11
C CYS A 86 6.66 -14.80 3.62
N ARG A 87 5.96 -15.11 4.72
CA ARG A 87 5.92 -16.47 5.29
C ARG A 87 5.25 -17.47 4.35
N ALA A 88 4.18 -17.05 3.68
CA ALA A 88 3.54 -17.89 2.67
C ALA A 88 4.49 -18.16 1.49
N ALA A 89 5.20 -17.12 1.04
CA ALA A 89 6.13 -17.16 -0.08
C ALA A 89 7.44 -17.91 0.25
N GLU A 90 7.84 -17.98 1.53
CA GLU A 90 9.04 -18.70 1.98
C GLU A 90 9.02 -20.18 1.57
N THR A 91 7.84 -20.82 1.57
CA THR A 91 7.67 -22.21 1.10
C THR A 91 8.05 -22.40 -0.38
N ALA A 92 8.00 -21.33 -1.17
CA ALA A 92 8.38 -21.28 -2.58
C ALA A 92 9.79 -20.70 -2.81
N GLY A 93 10.55 -20.42 -1.74
CA GLY A 93 11.87 -19.78 -1.84
C GLY A 93 11.80 -18.32 -2.29
N GLU A 94 10.73 -17.62 -1.93
CA GLU A 94 10.50 -16.22 -2.29
C GLU A 94 10.61 -15.28 -1.09
N THR A 95 10.67 -13.98 -1.36
CA THR A 95 10.75 -12.90 -0.37
C THR A 95 9.75 -11.81 -0.72
N ALA A 96 8.99 -11.34 0.27
CA ALA A 96 8.17 -10.15 0.13
C ALA A 96 9.00 -8.86 0.33
N LEU A 97 8.86 -7.91 -0.58
CA LEU A 97 9.46 -6.58 -0.50
C LEU A 97 8.45 -5.60 0.12
N PHE A 98 8.90 -4.36 0.37
CA PHE A 98 8.02 -3.31 0.89
C PHE A 98 6.79 -3.09 -0.01
N HIS A 99 5.68 -2.68 0.59
CA HIS A 99 4.47 -2.35 -0.13
C HIS A 99 4.54 -0.98 -0.82
N ALA A 100 3.71 -0.77 -1.85
CA ALA A 100 3.45 0.51 -2.47
C ALA A 100 1.93 0.71 -2.60
N SER A 101 1.49 1.97 -2.52
CA SER A 101 0.07 2.33 -2.56
C SER A 101 -0.16 3.49 -3.53
N PRO A 102 -1.30 3.54 -4.25
CA PRO A 102 -1.69 4.71 -5.04
C PRO A 102 -1.66 6.00 -4.21
N GLY A 103 -1.26 7.11 -4.84
CA GLY A 103 -1.06 8.40 -4.16
C GLY A 103 0.25 8.51 -3.38
N CYS A 104 1.04 7.45 -3.27
CA CYS A 104 2.42 7.52 -2.75
C CYS A 104 3.39 7.73 -3.90
N GLY A 105 4.21 8.79 -3.77
CA GLY A 105 5.15 9.21 -4.78
C GLY A 105 4.51 9.58 -6.10
N THR A 106 5.02 9.04 -7.22
CA THR A 106 4.46 9.32 -8.55
C THR A 106 3.41 8.32 -9.02
N TRP A 107 2.96 7.40 -8.16
CA TRP A 107 1.82 6.52 -8.49
C TRP A 107 0.52 7.34 -8.39
N PRO A 108 -0.21 7.57 -9.51
CA PRO A 108 -1.42 8.40 -9.48
C PRO A 108 -2.49 7.87 -8.51
N MET A 109 -3.22 8.76 -7.84
CA MET A 109 -4.28 8.37 -6.90
C MET A 109 -5.49 7.76 -7.63
N GLU A 110 -5.72 8.13 -8.88
CA GLU A 110 -6.78 7.63 -9.76
C GLU A 110 -6.67 6.12 -10.00
N GLU A 111 -5.46 5.57 -9.85
CA GLU A 111 -5.19 4.14 -9.94
C GLU A 111 -5.73 3.34 -8.73
N GLN A 112 -6.14 4.01 -7.65
CA GLN A 112 -6.77 3.37 -6.49
C GLN A 112 -8.02 2.57 -6.86
N ALA A 113 -8.80 3.05 -7.82
CA ALA A 113 -9.97 2.33 -8.30
C ALA A 113 -9.61 1.01 -8.99
N ARG A 114 -8.49 0.98 -9.72
CA ARG A 114 -7.99 -0.25 -10.36
C ARG A 114 -7.52 -1.26 -9.32
N LEU A 115 -6.87 -0.80 -8.26
CA LEU A 115 -6.44 -1.66 -7.16
C LEU A 115 -7.64 -2.22 -6.38
N MET A 116 -8.70 -1.42 -6.20
CA MET A 116 -9.97 -1.92 -5.65
C MET A 116 -10.56 -3.03 -6.52
N SER A 117 -10.60 -2.86 -7.86
CA SER A 117 -11.07 -3.92 -8.76
C SER A 117 -10.24 -5.20 -8.68
N VAL A 118 -8.92 -5.08 -8.48
CA VAL A 118 -8.04 -6.26 -8.25
C VAL A 118 -8.41 -7.01 -6.97
N LEU A 119 -8.79 -6.30 -5.92
CA LEU A 119 -9.13 -6.87 -4.61
C LEU A 119 -10.57 -7.41 -4.54
N ALA A 120 -11.53 -6.67 -5.10
CA ALA A 120 -12.96 -6.90 -4.95
C ALA A 120 -13.62 -7.52 -6.18
N GLY A 121 -12.94 -7.49 -7.34
CA GLY A 121 -13.51 -7.82 -8.65
C GLY A 121 -14.03 -6.58 -9.39
N ASP A 122 -14.19 -6.71 -10.70
CA ASP A 122 -14.61 -5.60 -11.57
C ASP A 122 -16.01 -5.07 -11.19
N GLY A 123 -16.14 -3.74 -11.16
CA GLY A 123 -17.38 -3.04 -10.79
C GLY A 123 -17.68 -3.01 -9.29
N GLN A 124 -16.89 -3.70 -8.46
CA GLN A 124 -17.04 -3.65 -7.01
C GLN A 124 -16.25 -2.49 -6.42
N SER A 125 -16.83 -1.85 -5.41
CA SER A 125 -16.23 -0.71 -4.70
C SER A 125 -15.97 -1.02 -3.23
N SER A 126 -16.01 -2.28 -2.81
CA SER A 126 -15.74 -2.67 -1.43
C SER A 126 -15.13 -4.06 -1.31
N VAL A 127 -14.18 -4.20 -0.39
CA VAL A 127 -13.56 -5.46 0.02
C VAL A 127 -13.55 -5.54 1.54
N GLY A 128 -14.26 -6.52 2.09
CA GLY A 128 -14.46 -6.63 3.54
C GLY A 128 -15.01 -5.32 4.14
N PRO A 129 -14.41 -4.76 5.20
CA PRO A 129 -14.85 -3.52 5.82
C PRO A 129 -14.46 -2.26 5.04
N VAL A 130 -13.62 -2.36 4.00
CA VAL A 130 -13.12 -1.21 3.24
C VAL A 130 -14.02 -0.95 2.04
N ARG A 131 -14.57 0.26 1.95
CA ARG A 131 -15.33 0.79 0.80
C ARG A 131 -14.57 1.94 0.17
N MET A 132 -14.66 2.06 -1.15
CA MET A 132 -14.21 3.19 -1.93
C MET A 132 -15.41 4.03 -2.39
N TRP A 133 -15.34 5.33 -2.15
CA TRP A 133 -16.30 6.31 -2.65
C TRP A 133 -16.03 6.65 -4.12
N PRO A 134 -17.01 7.23 -4.85
CA PRO A 134 -16.79 7.67 -6.24
C PRO A 134 -15.64 8.67 -6.41
N THR A 135 -15.29 9.40 -5.35
CA THR A 135 -14.14 10.33 -5.31
C THR A 135 -12.79 9.62 -5.22
N GLY A 136 -12.77 8.30 -5.04
CA GLY A 136 -11.57 7.50 -4.76
C GLY A 136 -11.23 7.41 -3.27
N ALA A 137 -11.87 8.19 -2.39
CA ALA A 137 -11.62 8.13 -0.96
C ALA A 137 -12.05 6.79 -0.35
N LEU A 138 -11.33 6.30 0.65
CA LEU A 138 -11.67 5.06 1.35
C LEU A 138 -12.49 5.33 2.62
N SER A 139 -13.35 4.39 2.98
CA SER A 139 -14.10 4.34 4.23
C SER A 139 -13.93 2.94 4.84
N PRO A 140 -13.53 2.83 6.11
CA PRO A 140 -13.22 3.91 7.04
C PRO A 140 -12.04 4.80 6.59
N ALA A 141 -11.98 6.05 7.06
CA ALA A 141 -10.89 6.97 6.72
C ALA A 141 -9.47 6.41 6.98
N PRO A 142 -9.20 5.70 8.11
CA PRO A 142 -7.91 5.05 8.32
C PRO A 142 -7.81 3.72 7.55
N SER A 143 -7.95 3.75 6.23
CA SER A 143 -7.81 2.58 5.34
C SER A 143 -6.74 2.80 4.28
N VAL A 144 -6.11 1.71 3.85
CA VAL A 144 -5.08 1.70 2.80
C VAL A 144 -5.30 0.51 1.88
N LEU A 145 -5.17 0.75 0.57
CA LEU A 145 -4.96 -0.30 -0.42
C LEU A 145 -3.49 -0.30 -0.84
N ALA A 146 -2.86 -1.48 -0.89
CA ALA A 146 -1.44 -1.59 -1.23
C ALA A 146 -1.14 -2.82 -2.09
N LEU A 147 -0.02 -2.78 -2.81
CA LEU A 147 0.63 -3.92 -3.43
C LEU A 147 1.93 -4.24 -2.71
N VAL A 148 2.08 -5.49 -2.28
CA VAL A 148 3.32 -6.07 -1.76
C VAL A 148 4.00 -6.83 -2.89
N ALA A 149 5.24 -6.50 -3.22
CA ALA A 149 5.97 -7.20 -4.29
C ALA A 149 6.64 -8.48 -3.77
N LEU A 150 6.72 -9.50 -4.62
CA LEU A 150 7.40 -10.77 -4.35
C LEU A 150 8.57 -10.96 -5.31
N THR A 151 9.72 -11.33 -4.78
CA THR A 151 10.94 -11.66 -5.55
C THR A 151 11.40 -13.07 -5.21
N ARG A 152 12.08 -13.73 -6.15
CA ARG A 152 12.75 -15.03 -5.91
C ARG A 152 14.14 -14.87 -5.28
N ARG A 153 14.59 -13.62 -5.12
CA ARG A 153 15.85 -13.33 -4.42
C ARG A 153 15.65 -13.54 -2.93
N GLN A 154 16.52 -14.33 -2.32
CA GLN A 154 16.60 -14.50 -0.87
C GLN A 154 17.28 -13.28 -0.25
N VAL A 155 16.52 -12.22 -0.01
CA VAL A 155 17.01 -10.96 0.58
C VAL A 155 16.22 -10.63 1.83
N ALA A 156 16.88 -10.14 2.88
CA ALA A 156 16.17 -9.64 4.06
C ALA A 156 15.93 -8.13 3.89
N PRO A 157 14.72 -7.67 3.52
CA PRO A 157 14.45 -6.25 3.33
C PRO A 157 14.66 -5.51 4.65
N THR A 158 15.49 -4.46 4.61
CA THR A 158 15.76 -3.62 5.77
C THR A 158 14.88 -2.37 5.75
N PRO A 159 14.57 -1.75 6.90
CA PRO A 159 13.87 -0.46 6.91
C PRO A 159 14.50 0.62 6.01
N ALA A 160 15.82 0.56 5.80
CA ALA A 160 16.52 1.48 4.91
C ALA A 160 16.11 1.30 3.44
N ASP A 161 15.78 0.09 2.99
CA ASP A 161 15.34 -0.18 1.62
C ASP A 161 13.98 0.46 1.33
N GLY A 162 13.07 0.44 2.32
CA GLY A 162 11.83 1.20 2.27
C GLY A 162 12.08 2.70 2.10
N CYS A 163 12.97 3.29 2.91
CA CYS A 163 13.29 4.72 2.81
C CYS A 163 13.95 5.10 1.47
N ARG A 164 14.81 4.25 0.92
CA ARG A 164 15.44 4.48 -0.40
C ARG A 164 14.43 4.51 -1.54
N SER A 165 13.29 3.85 -1.38
CA SER A 165 12.20 3.77 -2.36
C SER A 165 11.09 4.81 -2.18
N CYS A 166 11.17 5.65 -1.14
CA CYS A 166 10.14 6.63 -0.80
C CYS A 166 10.61 8.05 -1.15
N ASP A 167 9.89 8.72 -2.04
CA ASP A 167 10.17 10.07 -2.52
C ASP A 167 9.56 11.17 -1.63
N LEU A 168 8.92 10.81 -0.49
CA LEU A 168 8.43 11.77 0.50
C LEU A 168 9.59 12.56 1.12
N THR A 169 9.82 13.78 0.61
CA THR A 169 11.01 14.59 0.92
C THR A 169 11.16 14.96 2.42
N PRO A 170 10.14 15.46 3.15
CA PRO A 170 10.29 15.86 4.55
C PRO A 170 9.88 14.75 5.55
N CYS A 171 10.26 13.49 5.31
CA CYS A 171 9.90 12.39 6.21
C CYS A 171 10.77 12.39 7.49
N ALA A 172 10.19 12.74 8.64
CA ALA A 172 10.87 12.74 9.94
C ALA A 172 11.34 11.34 10.41
N PHE A 173 10.80 10.28 9.81
CA PHE A 173 11.14 8.89 10.15
C PHE A 173 12.17 8.27 9.20
N ARG A 174 12.75 9.06 8.29
CA ARG A 174 13.66 8.60 7.24
C ARG A 174 14.96 8.02 7.83
N ARG A 175 15.26 6.77 7.50
CA ARG A 175 16.47 6.03 7.95
C ARG A 175 17.56 5.93 6.87
N ALA A 176 17.25 6.31 5.63
CA ALA A 176 18.19 6.36 4.51
C ALA A 176 17.70 7.39 3.46
N PRO A 177 18.59 8.05 2.69
CA PRO A 177 18.18 8.98 1.65
C PRO A 177 17.40 8.28 0.53
N TYR A 178 16.43 8.98 -0.04
CA TYR A 178 15.73 8.54 -1.26
C TYR A 178 16.76 8.35 -2.37
N ARG A 179 16.69 7.20 -3.05
CA ARG A 179 17.51 6.91 -4.22
C ARG A 179 16.66 7.16 -5.45
N LYS A 180 16.86 8.33 -6.06
CA LYS A 180 16.31 8.62 -7.38
C LYS A 180 17.04 7.71 -8.36
N THR A 181 16.38 6.65 -8.82
CA THR A 181 16.97 5.79 -9.85
C THR A 181 16.90 6.56 -11.17
N ALA A 182 18.04 6.64 -11.86
CA ALA A 182 18.21 7.43 -13.08
C ALA A 182 17.52 6.77 -14.28
#